data_AF-A0A1G8VEA8-F1
#
_entry.id   AF-A0A1G8VEA8-F1
#
_cell.length_a   1.000
_cell.length_b   1.000
_cell.length_c   1.000
_cell.angle_alpha   90.00
_cell.angle_beta   90.00
_cell.angle_gamma   90.00
#
_symmetry.space_group_name_H-M   'P 1'
#
loop_
_entity.id
_entity.type
_entity.pdbx_description
1 polymer ?
#
loop_
_entity_poly.entity_id
_entity_poly.type
_entity_poly.pdbx_seq_one_letter_code
_entity_poly.pdbx_strand_id
1 'polypeptide(L)'
;MRQGWFIGLMAWVVLGWQPALADDCQQNHTRWSDTRPAVNIGHVITGEINKKGRAVGFHSRSGGKDPQGARLIRVTAQPNSKGIYRGQVALCNGQGWTDKRANSTFYPDSWSHDQVVDAIIKAYRASDQPEYGKWSGTVDGITIEGYMCNQGQSHCPKGNINTAYPIYQ
;
A
#
# COMPACT_ATOMS: atom_id res chain seq x y z
N MET A 1 68.96 36.41 -4.57
CA MET A 1 67.86 35.59 -5.14
C MET A 1 68.09 34.16 -4.68
N ARG A 2 67.22 33.36 -4.05
CA ARG A 2 65.85 33.43 -3.53
C ARG A 2 65.81 32.30 -2.47
N GLN A 3 65.29 32.56 -1.27
CA GLN A 3 65.03 31.51 -0.26
C GLN A 3 63.74 30.78 -0.63
N GLY A 4 63.75 29.45 -0.65
CA GLY A 4 62.57 28.61 -0.89
C GLY A 4 61.98 28.11 0.43
N TRP A 5 60.74 28.47 0.71
CA TRP A 5 59.94 27.93 1.81
C TRP A 5 59.07 26.79 1.26
N PHE A 6 59.17 25.60 1.87
CA PHE A 6 58.21 24.51 1.64
C PHE A 6 57.12 24.59 2.70
N ILE A 7 55.89 24.93 2.29
CA ILE A 7 54.69 24.84 3.12
C ILE A 7 54.13 23.42 2.94
N GLY A 8 54.24 22.60 3.97
CA GLY A 8 53.57 21.30 4.03
C GLY A 8 52.09 21.49 4.37
N LEU A 9 51.21 21.15 3.43
CA LEU A 9 49.77 21.05 3.67
C LEU A 9 49.47 19.68 4.30
N MET A 10 49.18 19.67 5.61
CA MET A 10 48.53 18.52 6.25
C MET A 10 47.08 18.43 5.78
N ALA A 11 46.78 17.43 4.95
CA ALA A 11 45.41 17.08 4.60
C ALA A 11 44.77 16.32 5.76
N TRP A 12 43.84 16.97 6.45
CA TRP A 12 42.96 16.32 7.41
C TRP A 12 41.87 15.54 6.64
N VAL A 13 41.99 14.21 6.63
CA VAL A 13 40.91 13.35 6.14
C VAL A 13 39.82 13.32 7.20
N VAL A 14 38.78 14.13 7.00
CA VAL A 14 37.54 14.03 7.78
C VAL A 14 36.80 12.78 7.28
N LEU A 15 36.88 11.70 8.04
CA LEU A 15 36.03 10.52 7.88
C LEU A 15 34.59 10.92 8.22
N GLY A 16 33.87 11.45 7.24
CA GLY A 16 32.45 11.73 7.35
C GLY A 16 31.70 10.44 7.67
N TRP A 17 31.00 10.41 8.80
CA TRP A 17 29.98 9.40 9.07
C TRP A 17 28.90 9.57 8.01
N GLN A 18 28.89 8.67 7.02
CA GLN A 18 27.74 8.51 6.16
C GLN A 18 26.72 7.71 6.98
N PRO A 19 25.59 8.29 7.42
CA PRO A 19 24.50 7.45 7.89
C PRO A 19 24.20 6.50 6.73
N ALA A 20 24.15 5.20 7.02
CA ALA A 20 23.64 4.23 6.06
C ALA A 20 22.33 4.81 5.51
N LEU A 21 22.32 5.14 4.21
CA LEU A 21 21.13 5.61 3.54
C LEU A 21 20.08 4.54 3.83
N ALA A 22 18.97 4.92 4.46
CA ALA A 22 17.87 4.00 4.72
C ALA A 22 17.53 3.33 3.39
N ASP A 23 17.92 2.06 3.24
CA ASP A 23 17.76 1.34 1.98
C ASP A 23 16.29 1.40 1.56
N ASP A 24 16.08 2.08 0.44
CA ASP A 24 14.95 2.14 -0.49
C ASP A 24 13.61 1.48 -0.08
N CYS A 25 13.04 1.86 1.07
CA CYS A 25 11.65 1.54 1.39
C CYS A 25 10.74 2.71 1.03
N GLN A 26 10.75 3.12 -0.24
CA GLN A 26 9.76 4.06 -0.77
C GLN A 26 8.50 3.31 -1.25
N GLN A 27 7.32 3.75 -0.82
CA GLN A 27 6.08 3.32 -1.46
C GLN A 27 5.87 4.11 -2.73
N ASN A 28 5.50 3.43 -3.80
CA ASN A 28 5.09 4.12 -5.01
C ASN A 28 3.68 4.72 -4.80
N HIS A 29 3.57 6.04 -4.92
CA HIS A 29 2.32 6.77 -4.71
C HIS A 29 1.24 6.36 -5.74
N THR A 30 0.00 6.74 -5.42
CA THR A 30 -1.29 6.39 -6.04
C THR A 30 -1.22 5.90 -7.50
N ARG A 31 -1.32 4.58 -7.67
CA ARG A 31 -1.58 3.91 -8.96
C ARG A 31 -3.06 3.57 -9.07
N TRP A 32 -3.67 3.90 -10.21
CA TRP A 32 -5.05 3.53 -10.54
C TRP A 32 -5.08 2.39 -11.56
N SER A 33 -6.13 1.58 -11.54
CA SER A 33 -6.45 0.65 -12.63
C SER A 33 -7.07 1.37 -13.82
N ASP A 34 -7.03 0.75 -15.00
CA ASP A 34 -7.67 1.25 -16.21
C ASP A 34 -9.16 0.87 -16.32
N THR A 35 -9.75 0.34 -15.25
CA THR A 35 -11.17 -0.05 -15.20
C THR A 35 -12.08 1.17 -15.06
N ARG A 36 -13.40 0.94 -15.22
CA ARG A 36 -14.44 1.94 -14.95
C ARG A 36 -15.50 1.33 -14.02
N PRO A 37 -15.63 1.81 -12.77
CA PRO A 37 -14.77 2.81 -12.10
C PRO A 37 -13.31 2.36 -11.97
N ALA A 38 -12.36 3.30 -11.88
CA ALA A 38 -10.97 2.96 -11.60
C ALA A 38 -10.82 2.55 -10.13
N VAL A 39 -9.87 1.66 -9.83
CA VAL A 39 -9.55 1.19 -8.48
C VAL A 39 -8.20 1.75 -8.08
N ASN A 40 -8.09 2.27 -6.85
CA ASN A 40 -6.81 2.71 -6.29
C ASN A 40 -5.94 1.47 -5.95
N ILE A 41 -5.22 0.96 -6.95
CA ILE A 41 -4.30 -0.17 -6.84
C ILE A 41 -3.22 0.10 -5.79
N GLY A 42 -2.70 1.33 -5.73
CA GLY A 42 -1.72 1.70 -4.70
C GLY A 42 -2.25 1.43 -3.29
N HIS A 43 -3.48 1.88 -3.01
CA HIS A 43 -4.09 1.62 -1.70
C HIS A 43 -4.38 0.13 -1.46
N VAL A 44 -5.00 -0.56 -2.43
CA VAL A 44 -5.46 -1.95 -2.26
C VAL A 44 -4.29 -2.93 -2.21
N ILE A 45 -3.28 -2.77 -3.07
CA ILE A 45 -2.20 -3.74 -3.23
C ILE A 45 -1.00 -3.41 -2.36
N THR A 46 -0.48 -2.17 -2.40
CA THR A 46 0.76 -1.81 -1.69
C THR A 46 0.51 -1.15 -0.34
N GLY A 47 -0.68 -0.58 -0.14
CA GLY A 47 -0.92 0.33 0.98
C GLY A 47 -0.22 1.68 0.77
N GLU A 48 -0.51 2.62 1.67
CA GLU A 48 0.05 3.96 1.67
C GLU A 48 0.18 4.53 3.09
N ILE A 49 1.14 5.43 3.29
CA ILE A 49 1.13 6.37 4.43
C ILE A 49 0.29 7.59 4.03
N ASN A 50 -0.89 7.75 4.64
CA ASN A 50 -1.77 8.85 4.30
C ASN A 50 -1.26 10.21 4.83
N LYS A 51 -1.92 11.30 4.42
CA LYS A 51 -1.58 12.68 4.82
C LYS A 51 -1.52 12.96 6.34
N LYS A 52 -2.02 12.04 7.18
CA LYS A 52 -1.97 12.11 8.65
C LYS A 52 -0.83 11.26 9.23
N GLY A 53 0.09 10.74 8.40
CA GLY A 53 1.18 9.88 8.81
C GLY A 53 0.74 8.48 9.24
N ARG A 54 -0.40 8.00 8.76
CA ARG A 54 -0.94 6.67 9.15
C ARG A 54 -0.82 5.70 7.99
N ALA A 55 -0.29 4.51 8.27
CA ALA A 55 -0.38 3.37 7.37
C ALA A 55 -1.86 2.96 7.15
N VAL A 56 -2.26 2.80 5.90
CA VAL A 56 -3.61 2.37 5.47
C VAL A 56 -3.51 1.45 4.24
N GLY A 57 -4.60 0.75 3.91
CA GLY A 57 -4.63 -0.16 2.76
C GLY A 57 -3.88 -1.46 3.00
N PHE A 58 -3.23 -1.97 1.94
CA PHE A 58 -2.50 -3.24 1.86
C PHE A 58 -3.40 -4.45 2.19
N HIS A 59 -4.15 -4.88 1.18
CA HIS A 59 -5.18 -5.92 1.23
C HIS A 59 -4.87 -7.10 0.29
N SER A 60 -3.72 -7.12 -0.38
CA SER A 60 -3.34 -8.19 -1.31
C SER A 60 -1.86 -8.53 -1.18
N ARG A 61 -1.53 -9.82 -1.17
CA ARG A 61 -0.16 -10.35 -1.21
C ARG A 61 -0.09 -11.41 -2.30
N SER A 62 -0.05 -10.99 -3.56
CA SER A 62 -0.05 -11.90 -4.72
C SER A 62 1.13 -12.88 -4.63
N GLY A 63 0.84 -14.18 -4.66
CA GLY A 63 1.80 -15.26 -4.44
C GLY A 63 2.38 -15.30 -3.02
N GLY A 64 1.71 -14.69 -2.04
CA GLY A 64 2.17 -14.58 -0.65
C GLY A 64 3.37 -13.65 -0.48
N LYS A 65 3.60 -12.72 -1.41
CA LYS A 65 4.74 -11.80 -1.42
C LYS A 65 4.34 -10.40 -0.96
N ASP A 66 5.19 -9.81 -0.12
CA ASP A 66 5.06 -8.44 0.31
C ASP A 66 5.58 -7.48 -0.77
N PRO A 67 4.83 -6.44 -1.17
CA PRO A 67 5.34 -5.44 -2.09
C PRO A 67 6.36 -4.53 -1.40
N GLN A 68 7.20 -3.85 -2.20
CA GLN A 68 8.18 -2.89 -1.68
C GLN A 68 7.51 -1.83 -0.79
N GLY A 69 8.14 -1.55 0.35
CA GLY A 69 7.63 -0.59 1.33
C GLY A 69 6.40 -1.06 2.11
N ALA A 70 6.00 -2.32 2.01
CA ALA A 70 4.97 -2.93 2.85
C ALA A 70 5.46 -4.27 3.41
N ARG A 71 4.98 -4.67 4.58
CA ARG A 71 5.25 -6.01 5.11
C ARG A 71 4.13 -6.54 5.98
N LEU A 72 3.89 -7.85 5.90
CA LEU A 72 3.09 -8.57 6.88
C LEU A 72 3.96 -8.86 8.10
N ILE A 73 3.58 -8.31 9.26
CA ILE A 73 4.29 -8.58 10.53
C ILE A 73 3.91 -9.95 11.06
N ARG A 74 2.60 -10.23 11.10
CA ARG A 74 2.06 -11.52 11.54
C ARG A 74 0.63 -11.71 11.07
N VAL A 75 0.26 -12.97 10.85
CA VAL A 75 -1.14 -13.37 10.67
C VAL A 75 -1.87 -13.30 12.01
N THR A 76 -3.02 -12.65 12.04
CA THR A 76 -3.87 -12.48 13.23
C THR A 76 -5.16 -13.30 13.18
N ALA A 77 -5.56 -13.73 11.98
CA ALA A 77 -6.58 -14.76 11.77
C ALA A 77 -6.17 -15.58 10.55
N GLN A 78 -6.16 -16.91 10.66
CA GLN A 78 -5.72 -17.83 9.59
C GLN A 78 -6.65 -17.76 8.37
N PRO A 79 -6.19 -18.15 7.17
CA PRO A 79 -7.04 -18.21 5.98
C PRO A 79 -8.30 -19.04 6.21
N ASN A 80 -9.46 -18.49 5.87
CA ASN A 80 -10.72 -19.23 5.88
C ASN A 80 -10.85 -20.13 4.62
N SER A 81 -12.00 -20.78 4.44
CA SER A 81 -12.23 -21.69 3.29
C SER A 81 -12.14 -21.02 1.92
N LYS A 82 -12.17 -19.68 1.87
CA LYS A 82 -11.99 -18.88 0.66
C LYS A 82 -10.58 -18.32 0.51
N GLY A 83 -9.68 -18.57 1.47
CA GLY A 83 -8.31 -18.06 1.49
C GLY A 83 -8.18 -16.64 2.05
N ILE A 84 -9.25 -16.05 2.58
CA ILE A 84 -9.23 -14.69 3.16
C ILE A 84 -8.67 -14.79 4.58
N TYR A 85 -7.77 -13.88 4.96
CA TYR A 85 -7.15 -13.87 6.28
C TYR A 85 -6.97 -12.45 6.81
N ARG A 86 -6.57 -12.33 8.08
CA ARG A 86 -6.23 -11.03 8.69
C ARG A 86 -4.78 -10.99 9.13
N GLY A 87 -4.17 -9.81 9.05
CA GLY A 87 -2.77 -9.62 9.42
C GLY A 87 -2.47 -8.23 9.95
N GLN A 88 -1.50 -8.17 10.87
CA GLN A 88 -0.87 -6.93 11.29
C GLN A 88 0.23 -6.58 10.27
N VAL A 89 0.27 -5.33 9.83
CA VAL A 89 1.18 -4.89 8.76
C VAL A 89 1.93 -3.61 9.15
N ALA A 90 3.06 -3.38 8.49
CA ALA A 90 3.77 -2.10 8.53
C ALA A 90 4.08 -1.62 7.11
N LEU A 91 4.10 -0.30 6.93
CA LEU A 91 4.45 0.36 5.68
C LEU A 91 5.63 1.31 5.89
N CYS A 92 6.48 1.50 4.89
CA CYS A 92 7.59 2.45 4.93
C CYS A 92 7.54 3.36 3.70
N ASN A 93 7.79 4.65 3.89
CA ASN A 93 7.82 5.69 2.85
C ASN A 93 9.18 6.40 2.73
N GLY A 94 10.27 5.76 3.14
CA GLY A 94 11.64 6.32 3.14
C GLY A 94 12.00 7.09 4.42
N GLN A 95 11.02 7.54 5.21
CA GLN A 95 11.27 8.11 6.55
C GLN A 95 11.32 7.03 7.66
N GLY A 96 10.96 5.79 7.35
CA GLY A 96 10.95 4.66 8.28
C GLY A 96 9.65 3.86 8.24
N TRP A 97 9.62 2.78 9.03
CA TRP A 97 8.47 1.88 9.12
C TRP A 97 7.40 2.42 10.07
N THR A 98 6.15 2.36 9.65
CA THR A 98 4.95 2.73 10.41
C THR A 98 4.01 1.53 10.51
N ASP A 99 3.78 1.06 11.72
CA ASP A 99 2.81 0.00 11.99
C ASP A 99 1.38 0.50 11.74
N LYS A 100 0.59 -0.31 11.03
CA LYS A 100 -0.84 -0.06 10.85
C LYS A 100 -1.57 -0.41 12.13
N ARG A 101 -2.35 0.56 12.65
CA ARG A 101 -3.11 0.40 13.90
C ARG A 101 -4.17 -0.70 13.84
N ALA A 102 -4.81 -0.86 12.69
CA ALA A 102 -5.82 -1.89 12.46
C ALA A 102 -5.24 -3.00 11.59
N ASN A 103 -5.70 -4.23 11.81
CA ASN A 103 -5.35 -5.33 10.92
C ASN A 103 -5.87 -5.07 9.49
N SER A 104 -5.09 -5.47 8.49
CA SER A 104 -5.61 -5.65 7.14
C SER A 104 -6.36 -6.97 7.05
N THR A 105 -7.43 -6.99 6.24
CA THR A 105 -7.98 -8.23 5.69
C THR A 105 -7.43 -8.41 4.29
N PHE A 106 -6.98 -9.62 3.97
CA PHE A 106 -6.30 -9.94 2.73
C PHE A 106 -7.16 -10.78 1.80
N TYR A 107 -7.10 -10.47 0.51
CA TYR A 107 -7.53 -11.37 -0.55
C TYR A 107 -6.67 -12.64 -0.54
N PRO A 108 -7.13 -13.74 -1.16
CA PRO A 108 -6.36 -14.98 -1.22
C PRO A 108 -4.99 -14.73 -1.85
N ASP A 109 -3.93 -15.21 -1.20
CA ASP A 109 -2.55 -15.05 -1.71
C ASP A 109 -2.36 -15.69 -3.09
N SER A 110 -3.21 -16.65 -3.48
CA SER A 110 -3.24 -17.26 -4.82
C SER A 110 -3.71 -16.30 -5.93
N TRP A 111 -4.33 -15.18 -5.59
CA TRP A 111 -4.85 -14.24 -6.59
C TRP A 111 -3.77 -13.28 -7.09
N SER A 112 -3.72 -13.10 -8.41
CA SER A 112 -2.95 -12.03 -9.03
C SER A 112 -3.57 -10.66 -8.74
N HIS A 113 -2.81 -9.58 -8.97
CA HIS A 113 -3.35 -8.21 -8.87
C HIS A 113 -4.56 -8.00 -9.80
N ASP A 114 -4.53 -8.57 -11.00
CA ASP A 114 -5.63 -8.45 -11.96
C ASP A 114 -6.88 -9.20 -11.48
N GLN A 115 -6.72 -10.38 -10.87
CA GLN A 115 -7.83 -11.12 -10.27
C GLN A 115 -8.46 -10.35 -9.09
N VAL A 116 -7.64 -9.69 -8.28
CA VAL A 116 -8.13 -8.80 -7.21
C VAL A 116 -8.95 -7.64 -7.79
N VAL A 117 -8.42 -6.95 -8.81
CA VAL A 117 -9.13 -5.83 -9.45
C VAL A 117 -10.43 -6.29 -10.11
N ASP A 118 -10.41 -7.41 -10.84
CA ASP A 118 -11.60 -7.99 -11.47
C ASP A 118 -12.68 -8.35 -10.44
N ALA A 119 -12.29 -8.99 -9.33
CA ALA A 119 -13.21 -9.33 -8.24
C ALA A 119 -13.82 -8.07 -7.59
N ILE A 120 -13.03 -7.01 -7.38
CA ILE A 120 -13.53 -5.72 -6.88
C ILE A 120 -14.58 -5.14 -7.81
N ILE A 121 -14.32 -5.13 -9.13
CA ILE A 121 -15.26 -4.59 -10.11
C ILE A 121 -16.54 -5.43 -10.19
N LYS A 122 -16.43 -6.76 -10.14
CA LYS A 122 -17.59 -7.66 -10.09
C LYS A 122 -18.42 -7.44 -8.83
N ALA A 123 -17.79 -7.34 -7.67
CA ALA A 123 -18.49 -7.07 -6.41
C ALA A 123 -19.15 -5.69 -6.42
N TYR A 124 -18.47 -4.64 -6.89
CA TYR A 124 -19.06 -3.31 -7.05
C TYR A 124 -20.25 -3.33 -8.00
N ARG A 125 -20.20 -4.06 -9.11
CA ARG A 125 -21.35 -4.22 -10.03
C ARG A 125 -22.52 -4.98 -9.40
N ALA A 126 -22.26 -5.78 -8.36
CA ALA A 126 -23.28 -6.49 -7.59
C ALA A 126 -23.76 -5.70 -6.36
N SER A 127 -23.27 -4.47 -6.13
CA SER A 127 -23.72 -3.60 -5.04
C SER A 127 -24.76 -2.58 -5.52
N ASP A 128 -25.09 -1.62 -4.66
CA ASP A 128 -25.93 -0.44 -4.93
C ASP A 128 -25.24 0.64 -5.76
N GLN A 129 -23.96 0.46 -6.11
CA GLN A 129 -23.17 1.34 -6.98
C GLN A 129 -23.27 2.84 -6.62
N PRO A 130 -23.03 3.22 -5.36
CA PRO A 130 -23.22 4.59 -4.93
C PRO A 130 -22.18 5.50 -5.60
N GLU A 131 -22.56 6.76 -5.82
CA GLU A 131 -21.64 7.75 -6.38
C GLU A 131 -20.49 8.11 -5.40
N TYR A 132 -20.77 8.02 -4.10
CA TYR A 132 -19.86 8.32 -2.99
C TYR A 132 -20.16 7.43 -1.79
N GLY A 133 -19.19 7.27 -0.89
CA GLY A 133 -19.38 6.53 0.35
C GLY A 133 -19.15 5.02 0.22
N LYS A 134 -19.69 4.26 1.17
CA LYS A 134 -19.44 2.82 1.33
C LYS A 134 -20.31 2.02 0.37
N TRP A 135 -19.76 0.95 -0.18
CA TRP A 135 -20.50 -0.08 -0.91
C TRP A 135 -20.14 -1.47 -0.39
N SER A 136 -21.02 -2.44 -0.61
CA SER A 136 -20.80 -3.86 -0.28
C SER A 136 -21.41 -4.74 -1.37
N GLY A 137 -20.64 -5.69 -1.87
CA GLY A 137 -21.10 -6.63 -2.88
C GLY A 137 -20.45 -8.00 -2.70
N THR A 138 -21.08 -9.05 -3.23
CA THR A 138 -20.59 -10.42 -3.08
C THR A 138 -20.32 -11.05 -4.44
N VAL A 139 -19.16 -11.67 -4.59
CA VAL A 139 -18.73 -12.41 -5.79
C VAL A 139 -18.15 -13.75 -5.36
N ASP A 140 -18.63 -14.85 -5.95
CA ASP A 140 -18.16 -16.22 -5.67
C ASP A 140 -18.16 -16.62 -4.17
N GLY A 141 -19.11 -16.06 -3.42
CA GLY A 141 -19.25 -16.25 -1.98
C GLY A 141 -18.25 -15.46 -1.12
N ILE A 142 -17.54 -14.51 -1.71
CA ILE A 142 -16.67 -13.56 -1.02
C ILE A 142 -17.37 -12.20 -1.01
N THR A 143 -17.71 -11.70 0.18
CA THR A 143 -18.16 -10.32 0.35
C THR A 143 -16.97 -9.39 0.30
N ILE A 144 -17.06 -8.36 -0.53
CA ILE A 144 -16.08 -7.27 -0.65
C ILE A 144 -16.80 -5.98 -0.28
N GLU A 145 -16.20 -5.23 0.64
CA GLU A 145 -16.63 -3.87 0.94
C GLU A 145 -15.60 -2.88 0.42
N GLY A 146 -16.06 -1.68 0.08
CA GLY A 146 -15.18 -0.62 -0.36
C GLY A 146 -15.77 0.76 -0.13
N TYR A 147 -14.98 1.77 -0.47
CA TYR A 147 -15.40 3.17 -0.45
C TYR A 147 -15.08 3.83 -1.79
N MET A 148 -16.04 4.60 -2.28
CA MET A 148 -15.88 5.49 -3.42
C MET A 148 -15.12 6.76 -3.03
N CYS A 149 -14.42 7.36 -3.98
CA CYS A 149 -13.83 8.68 -3.84
C CYS A 149 -14.89 9.76 -3.64
N ASN A 150 -14.64 10.69 -2.72
CA ASN A 150 -15.49 11.86 -2.51
C ASN A 150 -15.11 13.00 -3.46
N GLN A 151 -15.99 14.00 -3.63
CA GLN A 151 -15.71 15.17 -4.45
C GLN A 151 -14.51 15.98 -3.93
N GLY A 152 -13.69 16.53 -4.85
CA GLY A 152 -12.62 17.48 -4.54
C GLY A 152 -11.29 16.88 -4.05
N GLN A 153 -11.15 15.55 -4.02
CA GLN A 153 -9.89 14.89 -3.65
C GLN A 153 -8.99 14.74 -4.88
N SER A 154 -7.95 15.58 -5.01
CA SER A 154 -7.00 15.47 -6.12
C SER A 154 -6.30 14.11 -6.22
N HIS A 155 -6.10 13.45 -5.07
CA HIS A 155 -5.51 12.11 -4.96
C HIS A 155 -6.54 10.98 -5.10
N CYS A 156 -7.83 11.30 -5.23
CA CYS A 156 -8.94 10.34 -5.33
C CYS A 156 -10.04 10.93 -6.23
N PRO A 157 -9.92 10.79 -7.56
CA PRO A 157 -10.88 11.39 -8.48
C PRO A 157 -12.28 10.81 -8.27
N LYS A 158 -13.29 11.68 -8.26
CA LYS A 158 -14.71 11.32 -8.05
C LYS A 158 -15.14 10.19 -8.97
N GLY A 159 -15.98 9.29 -8.46
CA GLY A 159 -16.56 8.17 -9.24
C GLY A 159 -15.62 6.97 -9.36
N ASN A 160 -14.47 6.99 -8.70
CA ASN A 160 -13.56 5.86 -8.61
C ASN A 160 -13.60 5.19 -7.23
N ILE A 161 -13.15 3.95 -7.16
CA ILE A 161 -13.07 3.15 -5.93
C ILE A 161 -11.75 3.47 -5.23
N ASN A 162 -11.82 4.12 -4.06
CA ASN A 162 -10.64 4.49 -3.27
C ASN A 162 -10.01 3.30 -2.54
N THR A 163 -10.83 2.36 -2.08
CA THR A 163 -10.37 1.17 -1.37
C THR A 163 -11.41 0.09 -1.51
N ALA A 164 -10.95 -1.16 -1.46
CA ALA A 164 -11.81 -2.33 -1.41
C ALA A 164 -11.05 -3.47 -0.71
N TYR A 165 -11.74 -4.18 0.16
CA TYR A 165 -11.16 -5.26 0.96
C TYR A 165 -12.17 -6.39 1.13
N PRO A 166 -11.71 -7.65 1.19
CA PRO A 166 -12.60 -8.77 1.45
C PRO A 166 -13.01 -8.77 2.92
N ILE A 167 -14.22 -9.23 3.18
CA ILE A 167 -14.72 -9.44 4.53
C ILE A 167 -14.32 -10.83 4.99
N TYR A 168 -13.54 -10.87 6.07
CA TYR A 168 -13.25 -12.11 6.77
C TYR A 168 -14.47 -12.52 7.58
N GLN A 169 -15.13 -13.58 7.10
CA GLN A 169 -16.26 -14.26 7.71
C GLN A 169 -15.77 -15.46 8.52
#